data_AF-A0A2P2M6J5-F1
#
_entry.id   AF-A0A2P2M6J5-F1
#
_cell.length_a   1.000
_cell.length_b   1.000
_cell.length_c   1.000
_cell.angle_alpha   90.00
_cell.angle_beta   90.00
_cell.angle_gamma   90.00
#
_symmetry.space_group_name_H-M   'P 1'
#
loop_
_entity.id
_entity.type
_entity.pdbx_description
1 polymer ?
#
loop_
_entity_poly.entity_id
_entity_poly.type
_entity_poly.pdbx_seq_one_letter_code
_entity_poly.pdbx_strand_id
1 'polypeptide(L)'
;MAMASNLSSLLLLLFFNLSFRFSFSGQTNSMESVPDLQKSMYLVVDGYPCVRLLSLSGEIGCANPGRDKVVAPIVRFRKAHELACPSAIFVSLDELQEVLDRISSDSSFAKNVGGILVKSGIDDRNKLRGFSPAQKFPEAKFAPYKSVDYEWNPTGSGLMWKAYNFPVFLLSESSTQFAQEICKLTLSICDKGFG
;
A
#
# COMPACT_ATOMS: atom_id res chain seq x y z
N MET A 1 31.07 38.59 41.61
CA MET A 1 30.15 37.73 40.84
C MET A 1 30.05 38.28 39.41
N ALA A 2 31.07 38.06 38.57
CA ALA A 2 31.14 38.65 37.22
C ALA A 2 32.07 37.88 36.26
N MET A 3 32.12 36.55 36.35
CA MET A 3 32.87 35.70 35.39
C MET A 3 32.05 34.59 34.73
N ALA A 4 30.83 34.31 35.20
CA ALA A 4 30.00 33.24 34.65
C ALA A 4 29.19 33.65 33.40
N SER A 5 29.02 34.95 33.12
CA SER A 5 28.21 35.42 31.99
C SER A 5 28.89 35.28 30.63
N ASN A 6 30.23 35.39 30.58
CA ASN A 6 30.98 35.38 29.32
C ASN A 6 31.13 33.97 28.72
N LEU A 7 31.15 32.93 29.56
CA LEU A 7 31.27 31.54 29.11
C LEU A 7 29.96 31.03 28.48
N SER A 8 28.82 31.45 29.03
CA SER A 8 27.48 31.11 28.50
C SER A 8 27.24 31.74 27.11
N SER A 9 27.64 33.00 26.93
CA SER A 9 27.54 33.70 25.63
C SER A 9 28.41 33.07 24.54
N LEU A 10 29.60 32.57 24.90
CA LEU A 10 30.51 31.92 23.94
C LEU A 10 29.99 30.55 23.48
N LEU A 11 29.36 29.79 24.38
CA LEU A 11 28.71 28.51 24.07
C LEU A 11 27.50 28.70 23.14
N LEU A 12 26.67 29.72 23.40
CA LEU A 12 25.52 30.05 22.54
C LEU A 12 25.93 30.43 21.11
N LEU A 13 27.03 31.17 20.94
CA LEU A 13 27.59 31.52 19.63
C LEU A 13 28.13 30.29 18.88
N LEU A 14 28.73 29.32 19.59
CA LEU A 14 29.19 28.06 18.99
C LEU A 14 28.02 27.18 18.53
N PHE A 15 26.93 27.12 19.30
CA PHE A 15 25.72 26.40 18.86
C PHE A 15 25.08 27.05 17.63
N PHE A 16 24.99 28.38 17.58
CA PHE A 16 24.41 29.09 16.42
C PHE A 16 25.21 28.87 15.12
N ASN A 17 26.55 28.80 15.22
CA ASN A 17 27.42 28.54 14.06
C ASN A 17 27.39 27.07 13.60
N LEU A 18 27.05 26.12 14.49
CA LEU A 18 26.88 24.72 14.12
C LEU A 18 25.53 24.49 13.41
N SER A 19 24.48 25.19 13.83
CA SER A 19 23.14 25.09 13.23
C SER A 19 23.07 25.62 11.80
N PHE A 20 23.96 26.57 11.42
CA PHE A 20 23.97 27.18 10.10
C PHE A 20 24.74 26.40 9.01
N ARG A 21 25.41 25.29 9.38
CA ARG A 21 26.16 24.48 8.39
C ARG A 21 25.37 23.33 7.77
N PHE A 22 24.12 23.10 8.17
CA PHE A 22 23.20 22.22 7.44
C PHE A 22 22.48 23.01 6.33
N SER A 23 23.26 23.61 5.43
CA SER A 23 22.72 23.98 4.12
C SER A 23 22.61 22.69 3.31
N PHE A 24 21.38 22.24 3.12
CA PHE A 24 21.02 21.16 2.22
C PHE A 24 21.53 21.53 0.81
N SER A 25 22.66 20.97 0.40
CA SER A 25 23.09 21.00 -1.01
C SER A 25 22.15 20.06 -1.77
N GLY A 26 20.96 20.54 -2.07
CA GLY A 26 20.09 19.91 -3.06
C GLY A 26 20.82 19.96 -4.39
N GLN A 27 21.43 18.85 -4.78
CA GLN A 27 22.05 18.70 -6.08
C GLN A 27 20.93 18.86 -7.13
N THR A 28 20.80 20.06 -7.69
CA THR A 28 19.89 20.31 -8.80
C THR A 28 20.50 19.64 -10.02
N ASN A 29 20.18 18.37 -10.24
CA ASN A 29 20.48 17.71 -11.49
C ASN A 29 19.79 18.51 -12.59
N SER A 30 20.57 19.16 -13.46
CA SER A 30 20.08 19.79 -14.68
C SER A 30 19.28 18.77 -15.47
N MET A 31 18.01 19.05 -15.76
CA MET A 31 17.19 18.20 -16.61
C MET A 31 17.48 18.54 -18.06
N GLU A 32 18.42 17.82 -18.67
CA GLU A 32 18.89 18.10 -20.03
C GLU A 32 18.03 17.43 -21.10
N SER A 33 17.19 16.47 -20.72
CA SER A 33 16.36 15.70 -21.65
C SER A 33 14.99 15.31 -21.09
N VAL A 34 14.06 14.95 -21.98
CA VAL A 34 12.73 14.40 -21.60
C VAL A 34 12.84 13.15 -20.72
N PRO A 35 13.75 12.19 -21.00
CA PRO A 35 14.02 11.09 -20.07
C PRO A 35 14.44 11.51 -18.66
N ASP A 36 15.21 12.59 -18.51
CA ASP A 36 15.64 13.08 -17.20
C ASP A 36 14.47 13.70 -16.43
N LEU A 37 13.60 14.43 -17.13
CA LEU A 37 12.33 14.89 -16.57
C LEU A 37 11.46 13.71 -16.12
N GLN A 38 11.32 12.67 -16.96
CA GLN A 38 10.52 11.49 -16.61
C GLN A 38 11.04 10.80 -15.34
N LYS A 39 12.36 10.64 -15.20
CA LYS A 39 12.98 10.06 -13.99
C LYS A 39 12.77 10.91 -12.74
N SER A 40 12.59 12.22 -12.89
CA SER A 40 12.29 13.11 -11.77
C SER A 40 10.82 13.10 -11.35
N MET A 41 9.91 12.83 -12.30
CA MET A 41 8.47 12.82 -12.08
C MET A 41 7.97 11.47 -11.54
N TYR A 42 8.57 10.37 -11.99
CA TYR A 42 8.13 9.03 -11.64
C TYR A 42 9.19 8.31 -10.82
N LEU A 43 8.75 7.80 -9.67
CA LEU A 43 9.53 6.88 -8.87
C LEU A 43 9.00 5.46 -9.11
N VAL A 44 9.92 4.55 -9.39
CA VAL A 44 9.61 3.13 -9.50
C VAL A 44 9.57 2.55 -8.09
N VAL A 45 8.47 1.89 -7.77
CA VAL A 45 8.28 1.19 -6.49
C VAL A 45 8.37 -0.31 -6.73
N ASP A 46 9.09 -0.99 -5.85
CA ASP A 46 9.23 -2.44 -5.85
C ASP A 46 8.17 -3.11 -4.97
N GLY A 47 7.74 -4.29 -5.38
CA GLY A 47 6.80 -5.12 -4.64
C GLY A 47 6.55 -6.48 -5.29
N TYR A 48 5.72 -7.27 -4.63
CA TYR A 48 5.32 -8.61 -5.03
C TYR A 48 3.86 -8.56 -5.52
N PRO A 49 3.61 -8.77 -6.81
CA PRO A 49 2.26 -8.71 -7.36
C PRO A 49 1.42 -9.92 -6.94
N CYS A 50 0.14 -9.68 -6.69
CA CYS A 50 -0.89 -10.70 -6.83
C CYS A 50 -1.13 -10.96 -8.33
N VAL A 51 -1.18 -12.24 -8.72
CA VAL A 51 -1.28 -12.65 -10.13
C VAL A 51 -2.57 -13.40 -10.40
N ARG A 52 -3.05 -13.32 -11.64
CA ARG A 52 -4.20 -14.06 -12.15
C ARG A 52 -3.79 -15.51 -12.43
N LEU A 53 -4.48 -16.46 -11.83
CA LEU A 53 -4.33 -17.88 -12.11
C LEU A 53 -5.63 -18.41 -12.74
N LEU A 54 -5.48 -19.40 -13.61
CA LEU A 54 -6.60 -20.01 -14.33
C LEU A 54 -6.85 -21.42 -13.82
N SER A 55 -8.13 -21.77 -13.68
CA SER A 55 -8.60 -23.10 -13.37
C SER A 55 -9.73 -23.48 -14.33
N LEU A 56 -10.11 -24.76 -14.35
CA LEU A 56 -11.28 -25.22 -15.10
C LEU A 56 -12.60 -24.56 -14.64
N SER A 57 -12.64 -24.04 -13.41
CA SER A 57 -13.80 -23.34 -12.86
C SER A 57 -13.80 -21.83 -13.12
N GLY A 58 -12.76 -21.31 -13.81
CA GLY A 58 -12.59 -19.88 -14.05
C GLY A 58 -11.31 -19.33 -13.44
N GLU A 59 -11.30 -18.01 -13.25
CA GLU A 59 -10.12 -17.24 -12.84
C GLU A 59 -10.08 -17.01 -11.33
N ILE A 60 -8.87 -16.93 -10.76
CA ILE A 60 -8.62 -16.50 -9.37
C ILE A 60 -7.45 -15.51 -9.33
N GLY A 61 -7.31 -14.78 -8.23
CA GLY A 61 -6.23 -13.80 -8.04
C GLY A 61 -6.50 -12.46 -8.72
N CYS A 62 -5.45 -11.71 -9.04
CA CYS A 62 -5.55 -10.29 -9.39
C CYS A 62 -5.01 -9.99 -10.80
N ALA A 63 -5.60 -9.02 -11.50
CA ALA A 63 -4.91 -8.35 -12.61
C ALA A 63 -5.51 -6.98 -12.90
N ASN A 64 -4.85 -6.22 -13.76
CA ASN A 64 -5.36 -4.94 -14.24
C ASN A 64 -6.67 -5.12 -15.01
N PRO A 65 -7.58 -4.13 -14.92
CA PRO A 65 -8.70 -4.03 -15.84
C PRO A 65 -8.16 -3.73 -17.25
N GLY A 66 -8.36 -4.66 -18.19
CA GLY A 66 -7.90 -4.50 -19.57
C GLY A 66 -6.39 -4.70 -19.75
N ARG A 67 -5.81 -4.01 -20.75
CA ARG A 67 -4.39 -4.12 -21.13
C ARG A 67 -3.55 -2.92 -20.73
N ASP A 68 -4.20 -1.85 -20.28
CA ASP A 68 -3.54 -0.58 -19.97
C ASP A 68 -3.03 -0.54 -18.52
N LYS A 69 -2.21 0.48 -18.24
CA LYS A 69 -1.77 0.81 -16.88
C LYS A 69 -2.95 1.40 -16.09
N VAL A 70 -3.06 1.04 -14.81
CA VAL A 70 -3.97 1.72 -13.90
C VAL A 70 -3.28 2.93 -13.31
N VAL A 71 -3.93 4.10 -13.39
CA VAL A 71 -3.46 5.34 -12.78
C VAL A 71 -4.54 5.80 -11.79
N ALA A 72 -4.17 5.89 -10.52
CA ALA A 72 -5.09 6.29 -9.46
C ALA A 72 -4.34 6.98 -8.31
N PRO A 73 -4.94 7.98 -7.64
CA PRO A 73 -4.37 8.56 -6.43
C PRO A 73 -4.27 7.50 -5.33
N ILE A 74 -3.18 7.55 -4.56
CA ILE A 74 -3.00 6.65 -3.41
C ILE A 74 -3.74 7.25 -2.21
N VAL A 75 -4.65 6.48 -1.63
CA VAL A 75 -5.43 6.88 -0.45
C VAL A 75 -5.23 5.88 0.68
N ARG A 76 -5.07 6.39 1.90
CA ARG A 76 -5.02 5.51 3.08
C ARG A 76 -6.41 4.95 3.37
N PHE A 77 -6.50 3.64 3.62
CA PHE A 77 -7.76 3.05 4.03
C PHE A 77 -8.27 3.61 5.36
N ARG A 78 -9.56 3.94 5.38
CA ARG A 78 -10.31 4.30 6.57
C ARG A 78 -11.69 3.66 6.47
N LYS A 79 -12.08 2.92 7.50
CA LYS A 79 -13.30 2.11 7.55
C LYS A 79 -14.57 2.88 7.16
N ALA A 80 -14.70 4.13 7.65
CA ALA A 80 -15.85 5.00 7.40
C ALA A 80 -15.75 5.86 6.13
N HIS A 81 -14.64 5.79 5.38
CA HIS A 81 -14.43 6.66 4.22
C HIS A 81 -15.02 6.03 2.96
N GLU A 82 -15.77 6.81 2.20
CA GLU A 82 -16.16 6.48 0.83
C GLU A 82 -15.08 6.92 -0.15
N LEU A 83 -14.92 6.19 -1.25
CA LEU A 83 -14.03 6.59 -2.32
C LEU A 83 -14.82 7.45 -3.31
N ALA A 84 -14.49 8.73 -3.42
CA ALA A 84 -15.15 9.65 -4.36
C ALA A 84 -14.78 9.36 -5.83
N CYS A 85 -13.58 8.82 -6.06
CA CYS A 85 -13.04 8.53 -7.39
C CYS A 85 -12.19 7.24 -7.39
N PRO A 86 -11.90 6.62 -8.56
CA PRO A 86 -11.02 5.47 -8.65
C PRO A 86 -9.69 5.72 -7.92
N SER A 87 -9.38 4.93 -6.90
CA SER A 87 -8.25 5.16 -5.99
C SER A 87 -7.44 3.88 -5.76
N ALA A 88 -6.13 4.04 -5.56
CA ALA A 88 -5.26 2.96 -5.09
C ALA A 88 -5.25 2.97 -3.55
N ILE A 89 -5.81 1.92 -2.94
CA ILE A 89 -5.97 1.86 -1.48
C ILE A 89 -4.66 1.37 -0.85
N PHE A 90 -4.05 2.19 0.00
CA PHE A 90 -2.90 1.82 0.82
C PHE A 90 -3.36 1.28 2.17
N VAL A 91 -2.99 0.02 2.46
CA VAL A 91 -3.50 -0.77 3.59
C VAL A 91 -2.39 -1.47 4.34
N SER A 92 -2.65 -1.80 5.61
CA SER A 92 -1.88 -2.82 6.31
C SER A 92 -2.30 -4.24 5.97
N LEU A 93 -1.47 -5.22 6.32
CA LEU A 93 -1.82 -6.62 6.09
C LEU A 93 -2.99 -7.06 6.98
N ASP A 94 -3.13 -6.50 8.20
CA ASP A 94 -4.28 -6.74 9.08
C ASP A 94 -5.58 -6.07 8.61
N GLU A 95 -5.50 -4.99 7.82
CA GLU A 95 -6.65 -4.31 7.22
C GLU A 95 -7.11 -4.97 5.90
N LEU A 96 -6.25 -5.80 5.28
CA LEU A 96 -6.50 -6.33 3.93
C LEU A 96 -7.80 -7.13 3.83
N GLN A 97 -8.06 -8.02 4.79
CA GLN A 97 -9.29 -8.82 4.80
C GLN A 97 -10.53 -7.92 4.86
N GLU A 98 -10.50 -6.92 5.74
CA GLU A 98 -11.62 -5.98 5.89
C GLU A 98 -11.91 -5.20 4.61
N VAL A 99 -10.85 -4.75 3.91
CA VAL A 99 -10.99 -4.07 2.62
C VAL A 99 -11.61 -4.99 1.58
N LEU A 100 -11.13 -6.23 1.47
CA LEU A 100 -11.64 -7.20 0.49
C LEU A 100 -13.08 -7.62 0.80
N ASP A 101 -13.45 -7.75 2.07
CA ASP A 101 -14.81 -8.04 2.49
C ASP A 101 -15.75 -6.87 2.19
N ARG A 102 -15.27 -5.62 2.38
CA ARG A 102 -16.01 -4.42 1.97
C ARG A 102 -16.19 -4.35 0.45
N ILE A 103 -15.15 -4.62 -0.34
CA ILE A 103 -15.25 -4.68 -1.80
C ILE A 103 -16.30 -5.72 -2.25
N SER A 104 -16.40 -6.84 -1.53
CA SER A 104 -17.37 -7.88 -1.82
C SER A 104 -18.82 -7.52 -1.45
N SER A 105 -19.04 -6.58 -0.52
CA SER A 105 -20.36 -6.25 0.04
C SER A 105 -20.88 -4.87 -0.36
N ASP A 106 -20.00 -3.94 -0.70
CA ASP A 106 -20.31 -2.55 -1.05
C ASP A 106 -19.89 -2.27 -2.49
N SER A 107 -20.84 -2.41 -3.41
CA SER A 107 -20.61 -2.16 -4.85
C SER A 107 -20.21 -0.71 -5.16
N SER A 108 -20.66 0.25 -4.34
CA SER A 108 -20.37 1.67 -4.52
C SER A 108 -18.92 2.01 -4.19
N PHE A 109 -18.37 1.32 -3.19
CA PHE A 109 -16.94 1.33 -2.87
C PHE A 109 -16.14 0.56 -3.92
N ALA A 110 -16.58 -0.65 -4.28
CA ALA A 110 -15.87 -1.55 -5.19
C ALA A 110 -15.58 -0.93 -6.57
N LYS A 111 -16.53 -0.21 -7.15
CA LYS A 111 -16.35 0.46 -8.47
C LYS A 111 -15.24 1.52 -8.47
N ASN A 112 -14.88 2.05 -7.30
CA ASN A 112 -13.88 3.09 -7.15
C ASN A 112 -12.54 2.53 -6.62
N VAL A 113 -12.38 1.21 -6.57
CA VAL A 113 -11.09 0.58 -6.25
C VAL A 113 -10.28 0.41 -7.54
N GLY A 114 -9.26 1.26 -7.70
CA GLY A 114 -8.29 1.15 -8.80
C GLY A 114 -7.20 0.12 -8.53
N GLY A 115 -6.90 -0.17 -7.26
CA GLY A 115 -5.89 -1.15 -6.87
C GLY A 115 -5.64 -1.14 -5.37
N ILE A 116 -4.85 -2.09 -4.88
CA ILE A 116 -4.48 -2.17 -3.46
C ILE A 116 -2.96 -2.27 -3.32
N LEU A 117 -2.40 -1.41 -2.47
CA LEU A 117 -1.01 -1.42 -2.05
C LEU A 117 -0.94 -1.87 -0.60
N VAL A 118 -0.41 -3.06 -0.37
CA VAL A 118 -0.26 -3.65 0.96
C VAL A 118 1.12 -3.30 1.48
N LYS A 119 1.18 -2.65 2.64
CA LYS A 119 2.44 -2.30 3.30
C LYS A 119 3.19 -3.57 3.74
N SER A 120 4.51 -3.57 3.66
CA SER A 120 5.32 -4.58 4.36
C SER A 120 5.70 -4.07 5.75
N GLY A 121 5.63 -4.92 6.77
CA GLY A 121 6.11 -4.56 8.10
C GLY A 121 6.12 -5.72 9.08
N ILE A 122 7.10 -5.72 9.99
CA ILE A 122 7.25 -6.73 11.05
C ILE A 122 6.20 -6.50 12.17
N ASP A 123 5.81 -5.24 12.41
CA ASP A 123 4.81 -4.86 13.42
C ASP A 123 3.42 -5.50 13.21
N ASP A 124 3.12 -5.92 11.97
CA ASP A 124 1.87 -6.59 11.65
C ASP A 124 1.89 -8.09 12.02
N ARG A 125 3.06 -8.74 12.18
CA ARG A 125 3.14 -10.19 12.47
C ARG A 125 2.40 -10.60 13.74
N ASN A 126 2.40 -9.74 14.76
CA ASN A 126 1.69 -9.99 16.01
C ASN A 126 0.17 -9.75 15.91
N LYS A 127 -0.28 -8.91 14.97
CA LYS A 127 -1.69 -8.65 14.70
C LYS A 127 -2.35 -9.69 13.79
N LEU A 128 -1.56 -10.38 12.98
CA LEU A 128 -2.01 -11.40 12.04
C LEU A 128 -2.34 -12.76 12.67
N ARG A 129 -2.42 -12.87 14.00
CA ARG A 129 -2.78 -14.11 14.67
C ARG A 129 -4.17 -14.55 14.19
N GLY A 130 -4.21 -15.58 13.37
CA GLY A 130 -5.46 -16.15 12.83
C GLY A 130 -5.83 -15.71 11.42
N PHE A 131 -4.98 -15.02 10.67
CA PHE A 131 -5.24 -14.78 9.24
C PHE A 131 -4.79 -15.98 8.40
N SER A 132 -5.71 -16.54 7.60
CA SER A 132 -5.38 -17.55 6.58
C SER A 132 -6.13 -17.21 5.29
N PRO A 133 -5.42 -16.89 4.19
CA PRO A 133 -6.07 -16.56 2.92
C PRO A 133 -6.56 -17.79 2.15
N ALA A 134 -6.15 -18.98 2.59
CA ALA A 134 -6.59 -20.27 2.05
C ALA A 134 -8.05 -20.58 2.43
N GLN A 135 -8.63 -21.59 1.77
CA GLN A 135 -9.96 -22.11 2.11
C GLN A 135 -9.95 -22.86 3.45
N LYS A 136 -11.14 -23.05 4.00
CA LYS A 136 -11.33 -23.82 5.24
C LYS A 136 -10.99 -25.30 5.10
N PHE A 137 -11.23 -25.86 3.93
CA PHE A 137 -10.75 -27.18 3.53
C PHE A 137 -10.00 -27.01 2.20
N PRO A 138 -8.67 -26.79 2.25
CA PRO A 138 -7.84 -26.74 1.05
C PRO A 138 -7.94 -28.04 0.23
N GLU A 139 -8.04 -27.92 -1.09
CA GLU A 139 -8.14 -29.07 -2.02
C GLU A 139 -9.33 -30.01 -1.76
N ALA A 140 -10.41 -29.55 -1.10
CA ALA A 140 -11.58 -30.37 -0.78
C ALA A 140 -12.18 -31.09 -2.00
N LYS A 141 -12.14 -30.45 -3.18
CA LYS A 141 -12.64 -31.02 -4.44
C LYS A 141 -11.86 -32.26 -4.92
N PHE A 142 -10.64 -32.45 -4.43
CA PHE A 142 -9.75 -33.56 -4.79
C PHE A 142 -9.64 -34.61 -3.67
N ALA A 143 -10.41 -34.45 -2.59
CA ALA A 143 -10.41 -35.43 -1.51
C ALA A 143 -10.91 -36.80 -2.02
N PRO A 144 -10.32 -37.93 -1.56
CA PRO A 144 -10.73 -39.27 -1.97
C PRO A 144 -12.08 -39.71 -1.36
N TYR A 145 -12.76 -38.82 -0.66
CA TYR A 145 -14.01 -39.06 0.07
C TYR A 145 -15.00 -37.91 -0.18
N LYS A 146 -16.30 -38.19 -0.03
CA LYS A 146 -17.38 -37.21 -0.31
C LYS A 146 -17.65 -36.25 0.85
N SER A 147 -17.32 -36.63 2.08
CA SER A 147 -17.56 -35.79 3.25
C SER A 147 -16.50 -34.69 3.33
N VAL A 148 -16.91 -33.44 3.09
CA VAL A 148 -16.01 -32.27 3.06
C VAL A 148 -16.36 -31.23 4.12
N ASP A 149 -17.12 -31.64 5.14
CA ASP A 149 -17.65 -30.74 6.17
C ASP A 149 -16.61 -30.42 7.28
N TYR A 150 -15.50 -31.16 7.32
CA TYR A 150 -14.44 -30.93 8.30
C TYR A 150 -13.57 -29.72 7.90
N GLU A 151 -13.52 -28.72 8.78
CA GLU A 151 -12.71 -27.51 8.58
C GLU A 151 -11.27 -27.74 9.08
N TRP A 152 -10.37 -28.21 8.20
CA TRP A 152 -8.93 -28.34 8.51
C TRP A 152 -8.25 -27.00 8.84
N ASN A 153 -8.76 -25.91 8.28
CA ASN A 153 -8.29 -24.55 8.46
C ASN A 153 -9.47 -23.64 8.88
N PRO A 154 -9.92 -23.69 10.14
CA PRO A 154 -11.12 -22.97 10.58
C PRO A 154 -11.05 -21.45 10.36
N THR A 155 -9.84 -20.89 10.33
CA THR A 155 -9.57 -19.47 10.08
C THR A 155 -9.40 -19.14 8.58
N GLY A 156 -9.62 -20.12 7.70
CA GLY A 156 -9.52 -19.96 6.25
C GLY A 156 -10.59 -19.02 5.70
N SER A 157 -10.15 -17.87 5.20
CA SER A 157 -11.01 -16.85 4.58
C SER A 157 -11.38 -17.14 3.12
N GLY A 158 -10.60 -17.98 2.43
CA GLY A 158 -10.77 -18.27 1.01
C GLY A 158 -10.46 -17.10 0.07
N LEU A 159 -9.85 -16.01 0.56
CA LEU A 159 -9.55 -14.80 -0.23
C LEU A 159 -8.68 -15.09 -1.47
N MET A 160 -7.73 -16.03 -1.37
CA MET A 160 -6.88 -16.40 -2.52
C MET A 160 -7.64 -17.03 -3.69
N TRP A 161 -8.86 -17.51 -3.47
CA TRP A 161 -9.68 -18.20 -4.47
C TRP A 161 -10.72 -17.30 -5.12
N LYS A 162 -10.70 -15.99 -4.82
CA LYS A 162 -11.58 -15.00 -5.46
C LYS A 162 -10.87 -14.36 -6.66
N ALA A 163 -11.65 -13.93 -7.65
CA ALA A 163 -11.16 -13.15 -8.78
C ALA A 163 -11.25 -11.65 -8.48
N TYR A 164 -10.16 -10.92 -8.68
CA TYR A 164 -10.05 -9.48 -8.50
C TYR A 164 -9.63 -8.82 -9.81
N ASN A 165 -10.46 -7.88 -10.28
CA ASN A 165 -10.25 -7.13 -11.53
C ASN A 165 -9.51 -5.80 -11.29
N PHE A 166 -8.63 -5.79 -10.30
CA PHE A 166 -7.72 -4.69 -9.99
C PHE A 166 -6.38 -5.26 -9.49
N PRO A 167 -5.25 -4.56 -9.68
CA PRO A 167 -3.96 -4.99 -9.17
C PRO A 167 -3.89 -4.92 -7.65
N VAL A 168 -3.17 -5.89 -7.07
CA VAL A 168 -2.79 -5.89 -5.65
C VAL A 168 -1.28 -6.13 -5.58
N PHE A 169 -0.56 -5.30 -4.82
CA PHE A 169 0.88 -5.45 -4.63
C PHE A 169 1.21 -5.44 -3.14
N LEU A 170 2.02 -6.40 -2.69
CA LEU A 170 2.73 -6.29 -1.42
C LEU A 170 4.01 -5.50 -1.66
N LEU A 171 4.12 -4.31 -1.10
CA LEU A 171 5.28 -3.44 -1.30
C LEU A 171 6.53 -3.97 -0.59
N SER A 172 7.70 -3.62 -1.09
CA SER A 172 8.95 -3.74 -0.31
C SER A 172 8.96 -2.75 0.87
N GLU A 173 9.92 -2.90 1.79
CA GLU A 173 10.03 -2.01 2.95
C GLU A 173 10.32 -0.56 2.55
N SER A 174 11.23 -0.35 1.59
CA SER A 174 11.53 0.98 1.05
C SER A 174 10.33 1.60 0.33
N SER A 175 9.64 0.83 -0.50
CA SER A 175 8.44 1.29 -1.23
C SER A 175 7.28 1.59 -0.28
N THR A 176 7.17 0.84 0.82
CA THR A 176 6.19 1.08 1.89
C THR A 176 6.40 2.45 2.53
N GLN A 177 7.63 2.78 2.91
CA GLN A 177 7.96 4.08 3.50
C GLN A 177 7.61 5.22 2.54
N PHE A 178 7.94 5.06 1.25
CA PHE A 178 7.61 6.04 0.23
C PHE A 178 6.09 6.23 0.05
N ALA A 179 5.34 5.15 -0.13
CA ALA A 179 3.89 5.20 -0.27
C ALA A 179 3.21 5.85 0.95
N GLN A 180 3.77 5.62 2.14
CA GLN A 180 3.29 6.23 3.37
C GLN A 180 3.51 7.75 3.41
N GLU A 181 4.64 8.27 2.93
CA GLU A 181 4.86 9.72 2.80
C GLU A 181 3.90 10.36 1.78
N ILE A 182 3.70 9.72 0.62
CA ILE A 182 2.74 10.20 -0.39
C ILE A 182 1.31 10.23 0.16
N CYS A 183 0.90 9.23 0.94
CA CYS A 183 -0.42 9.20 1.58
C CYS A 183 -0.63 10.35 2.59
N LYS A 184 0.44 10.86 3.24
CA LYS A 184 0.32 12.04 4.12
C LYS A 184 0.06 13.31 3.34
N LEU A 185 0.58 13.40 2.11
CA LEU A 185 0.45 14.56 1.23
C LEU A 185 -0.88 14.55 0.44
N THR A 186 -1.48 13.38 0.25
CA THR A 186 -2.66 13.18 -0.60
C THR A 186 -3.96 13.41 0.19
N LEU A 187 -4.27 14.66 0.53
CA LEU A 187 -5.49 15.01 1.27
C LEU A 187 -6.66 15.57 0.44
N SER A 188 -6.55 15.83 -0.87
CA SER A 188 -7.71 16.27 -1.68
C SER A 188 -7.54 16.18 -3.21
N ILE A 189 -7.11 15.05 -3.77
CA ILE A 189 -6.94 14.93 -5.23
C ILE A 189 -8.28 14.64 -5.94
N CYS A 190 -9.17 13.85 -5.34
CA CYS A 190 -10.45 13.47 -5.98
C CYS A 190 -11.45 14.63 -6.19
N ASP A 191 -11.28 15.78 -5.51
CA ASP A 191 -12.19 16.93 -5.66
C ASP A 191 -11.94 17.75 -6.93
N LYS A 192 -10.81 17.52 -7.63
CA LYS A 192 -10.38 18.37 -8.76
C LYS A 192 -10.63 17.79 -10.16
N GLY A 193 -11.31 16.64 -10.28
CA GLY A 193 -11.82 16.17 -11.57
C GLY A 193 -10.78 16.05 -12.68
N PHE A 194 -9.63 15.42 -12.41
CA PHE A 194 -8.70 15.00 -13.48
C PHE A 194 -9.16 13.64 -14.01
N GLY A 195 -9.95 13.68 -15.09
CA GLY A 195 -10.30 12.54 -15.94
C GLY A 195 -9.50 12.55 -17.23
#